data_AF-A0A966QA79-F1
#
_entry.id   AF-A0A966QA79-F1
#
_cell.length_a   1.000
_cell.length_b   1.000
_cell.length_c   1.000
_cell.angle_alpha   90.00
_cell.angle_beta   90.00
_cell.angle_gamma   90.00
#
_symmetry.space_group_name_H-M   'P 1'
#
loop_
_entity.id
_entity.type
_entity.pdbx_description
1 polymer ?
#
loop_
_entity_poly.entity_id
_entity_poly.type
_entity_poly.pdbx_seq_one_letter_code
_entity_poly.pdbx_strand_id
1 'polypeptide(L)'
;ASANLARFDGVRYGRRATDARDVLDLYQRSRSEGFGAEVKRRIILGTFVLSQGYADAYYRRAQKVRGLLREDFEKAFAQCDLLLTPTSPEPAFRLGERNQDPLKMYLADVFTISTNLAGNGAISLPCGFTQSNLPIGLQLIGPRFGEETILRAAHAFEQAHDFWKRMPPS
;
A
#
# COMPACT_ATOMS: atom_id res chain seq x y z
N ALA A 1 11.75 -1.60 -1.29
CA ALA A 1 11.82 -0.92 -2.60
C ALA A 1 13.20 -1.01 -3.24
N SER A 2 14.27 -0.60 -2.55
CA SER A 2 15.63 -0.49 -3.12
C SER A 2 16.10 -1.70 -3.96
N ALA A 3 16.02 -2.94 -3.44
CA ALA A 3 16.44 -4.14 -4.16
C ALA A 3 15.67 -4.41 -5.47
N ASN A 4 14.33 -4.31 -5.44
CA ASN A 4 13.50 -4.59 -6.61
C ASN A 4 13.67 -3.55 -7.74
N LEU A 5 14.11 -2.33 -7.41
CA LEU A 5 14.35 -1.26 -8.38
C LEU A 5 15.82 -1.18 -8.82
N ALA A 6 16.73 -1.99 -8.25
CA ALA A 6 18.14 -1.99 -8.63
C ALA A 6 18.35 -2.42 -10.10
N ARG A 7 17.45 -3.26 -10.64
CA ARG A 7 17.49 -3.74 -12.04
C ARG A 7 17.28 -2.67 -13.12
N PHE A 8 16.76 -1.50 -12.76
CA PHE A 8 16.58 -0.39 -13.70
C PHE A 8 17.86 0.43 -13.73
N ASP A 9 18.71 0.10 -14.69
CA ASP A 9 20.09 0.56 -14.77
C ASP A 9 20.45 1.17 -16.15
N GLY A 10 19.53 1.10 -17.12
CA GLY A 10 19.74 1.59 -18.48
C GLY A 10 20.59 0.68 -19.37
N VAL A 11 20.95 -0.53 -18.90
CA VAL A 11 21.77 -1.49 -19.67
C VAL A 11 20.92 -2.40 -20.53
N ARG A 12 19.91 -3.05 -19.92
CA ARG A 12 19.07 -4.04 -20.62
C ARG A 12 17.83 -3.44 -21.26
N TYR A 13 17.22 -2.44 -20.62
CA TYR A 13 15.97 -1.82 -21.06
C TYR A 13 15.71 -0.49 -20.34
N GLY A 14 14.78 0.29 -20.89
CA GLY A 14 14.26 1.51 -20.26
C GLY A 14 15.10 2.76 -20.53
N ARG A 15 14.94 3.77 -19.66
CA ARG A 15 15.66 5.05 -19.77
C ARG A 15 17.16 4.82 -19.61
N ARG A 16 17.92 5.22 -20.62
CA ARG A 16 19.38 5.23 -20.64
C ARG A 16 19.87 6.66 -20.81
N ALA A 17 20.79 7.10 -19.95
CA ALA A 17 21.42 8.39 -20.10
C ALA A 17 22.29 8.43 -21.37
N THR A 18 22.17 9.51 -22.13
CA THR A 18 23.04 9.80 -23.27
C THR A 18 24.37 10.38 -22.79
N ASP A 19 25.44 10.10 -23.53
CA ASP A 19 26.78 10.69 -23.29
C ASP A 19 27.31 10.44 -21.87
N ALA A 20 27.12 9.24 -21.35
CA ALA A 20 27.70 8.83 -20.07
C ALA A 20 29.22 8.65 -20.22
N ARG A 21 29.98 9.20 -19.28
CA ARG A 21 31.46 9.19 -19.32
C ARG A 21 32.05 7.82 -19.00
N ASP A 22 31.37 7.08 -18.12
CA ASP A 22 31.72 5.74 -17.71
C ASP A 22 30.47 4.96 -17.26
N VAL A 23 30.66 3.71 -16.84
CA VAL A 23 29.57 2.81 -16.41
C VAL A 23 28.89 3.32 -15.13
N LEU A 24 29.64 3.94 -14.21
CA LEU A 24 29.07 4.46 -12.97
C LEU A 24 28.20 5.70 -13.24
N ASP A 25 28.69 6.60 -14.11
CA ASP A 25 27.98 7.78 -14.61
C ASP A 25 26.70 7.37 -15.35
N LEU A 26 26.78 6.30 -16.17
CA LEU A 26 25.62 5.72 -16.85
C LEU A 26 24.54 5.28 -15.85
N TYR A 27 24.92 4.54 -14.81
CA TYR A 27 23.97 4.09 -13.79
C TYR A 27 23.35 5.24 -13.00
N GLN A 28 24.18 6.18 -12.53
CA GLN A 28 23.72 7.30 -11.72
C GLN A 28 22.77 8.20 -12.50
N ARG A 29 23.12 8.57 -13.75
CA ARG A 29 22.31 9.44 -14.59
C ARG A 29 21.04 8.75 -15.08
N SER A 30 21.12 7.50 -15.56
CA SER A 30 19.93 6.77 -16.04
C SER A 30 18.86 6.65 -14.95
N ARG A 31 19.29 6.38 -13.71
CA ARG A 31 18.40 6.29 -12.54
C ARG A 31 17.92 7.65 -12.06
N SER A 32 18.79 8.66 -12.07
CA SER A 32 18.44 10.01 -11.62
C SER A 32 17.47 10.69 -12.58
N GLU A 33 17.65 10.52 -13.88
CA GLU A 33 16.74 11.05 -14.90
C GLU A 33 15.46 10.24 -14.99
N GLY A 34 15.53 8.92 -14.80
CA GLY A 34 14.39 8.01 -14.97
C GLY A 34 13.43 7.90 -13.78
N PHE A 35 13.88 8.17 -12.55
CA PHE A 35 13.02 8.07 -11.36
C PHE A 35 12.43 9.41 -10.93
N GLY A 36 11.12 9.40 -10.64
CA GLY A 36 10.45 10.51 -9.95
C GLY A 36 10.94 10.69 -8.50
N ALA A 37 10.63 11.85 -7.92
CA ALA A 37 11.09 12.23 -6.58
C ALA A 37 10.70 11.23 -5.47
N GLU A 38 9.47 10.73 -5.47
CA GLU A 38 9.00 9.76 -4.47
C GLU A 38 9.72 8.41 -4.58
N VAL A 39 9.98 7.95 -5.81
CA VAL A 39 10.71 6.70 -6.05
C VAL A 39 12.14 6.82 -5.53
N LYS A 40 12.82 7.94 -5.80
CA LYS A 40 14.16 8.21 -5.24
C LYS A 40 14.14 8.23 -3.71
N ARG A 41 13.16 8.91 -3.09
CA ARG A 41 12.99 8.96 -1.63
C ARG A 41 12.88 7.55 -1.02
N ARG A 42 12.04 6.69 -1.63
CA ARG A 42 11.88 5.28 -1.19
C ARG A 42 13.12 4.42 -1.40
N ILE A 43 13.90 4.67 -2.46
CA ILE A 43 15.18 3.97 -2.69
C ILE A 43 16.18 4.37 -1.60
N ILE A 44 16.35 5.67 -1.33
CA ILE A 44 17.28 6.17 -0.32
C ILE A 44 16.93 5.62 1.07
N LEU A 45 15.67 5.75 1.49
CA LEU A 45 15.21 5.19 2.77
C LEU A 45 15.40 3.68 2.83
N GLY A 46 15.07 2.96 1.74
CA GLY A 46 15.24 1.52 1.67
C GLY A 46 16.69 1.09 1.78
N THR A 47 17.63 1.79 1.13
CA THR A 47 19.07 1.52 1.23
C THR A 47 19.60 1.84 2.63
N PHE A 48 19.14 2.94 3.24
CA PHE A 48 19.53 3.32 4.60
C PHE A 48 19.13 2.24 5.63
N VAL A 49 17.89 1.77 5.58
CA VAL A 49 17.37 0.71 6.48
C VAL A 49 18.12 -0.61 6.31
N LEU A 50 18.70 -0.87 5.13
CA LEU A 50 19.45 -2.10 4.84
C LEU A 50 20.97 -1.98 5.12
N SER A 51 21.47 -0.81 5.49
CA SER A 51 22.90 -0.60 5.74
C SER A 51 23.38 -1.28 7.03
N GLN A 52 24.62 -1.77 7.01
CA GLN A 52 25.29 -2.41 8.15
C GLN A 52 25.26 -1.49 9.38
N GLY A 53 24.70 -1.97 10.50
CA GLY A 53 24.46 -1.19 11.73
C GLY A 53 22.99 -0.80 11.96
N TYR A 54 22.21 -0.57 10.91
CA TYR A 54 20.79 -0.18 10.99
C TYR A 54 19.83 -1.32 10.61
N ALA A 55 20.29 -2.30 9.84
CA ALA A 55 19.51 -3.48 9.47
C ALA A 55 18.95 -4.23 10.70
N ASP A 56 19.77 -4.44 11.72
CA ASP A 56 19.34 -5.16 12.92
C ASP A 56 18.33 -4.37 13.77
N ALA A 57 18.50 -3.04 13.87
CA ALA A 57 17.62 -2.20 14.69
C ALA A 57 16.26 -1.96 14.02
N TYR A 58 16.22 -1.83 12.69
CA TYR A 58 15.00 -1.49 11.95
C TYR A 58 14.34 -2.70 11.30
N TYR A 59 15.10 -3.54 10.58
CA TYR A 59 14.53 -4.68 9.87
C TYR A 59 14.11 -5.79 10.83
N ARG A 60 14.96 -6.19 11.79
CA ARG A 60 14.59 -7.23 12.78
C ARG A 60 13.42 -6.77 13.66
N ARG A 61 13.38 -5.50 14.05
CA ARG A 61 12.26 -4.94 14.83
C ARG A 61 10.96 -4.92 14.01
N ALA A 62 11.02 -4.55 12.74
CA ALA A 62 9.85 -4.59 11.86
C ALA A 62 9.31 -6.02 11.67
N GLN A 63 10.19 -7.03 11.54
CA GLN A 63 9.75 -8.43 11.47
C GLN A 63 9.09 -8.92 12.76
N LYS A 64 9.57 -8.48 13.93
CA LYS A 64 8.90 -8.78 15.22
C LYS A 64 7.51 -8.16 15.29
N VAL A 65 7.38 -6.88 14.91
CA VAL A 65 6.07 -6.19 14.85
C VAL A 65 5.11 -6.93 13.91
N ARG A 66 5.61 -7.41 12.76
CA ARG A 66 4.81 -8.22 11.83
C ARG A 66 4.31 -9.53 12.47
N GLY A 67 5.14 -10.18 13.29
CA GLY A 67 4.74 -11.37 14.06
C GLY A 67 3.61 -11.07 15.05
N LEU A 68 3.78 -10.02 15.86
CA LEU A 68 2.75 -9.57 16.81
C LEU A 68 1.43 -9.23 16.12
N LEU A 69 1.50 -8.50 15.00
CA LEU A 69 0.31 -8.14 14.24
C LEU A 69 -0.45 -9.37 13.75
N ARG A 70 0.27 -10.39 13.30
CA ARG A 70 -0.33 -11.65 12.87
C ARG A 70 -1.03 -12.37 14.04
N GLU A 71 -0.39 -12.42 15.20
CA GLU A 71 -1.00 -13.00 16.40
C GLU A 71 -2.28 -12.26 16.80
N ASP A 72 -2.33 -10.94 16.68
CA ASP A 72 -3.51 -10.15 17.00
C ASP A 72 -4.67 -10.43 16.02
N PHE A 73 -4.39 -10.57 14.73
CA PHE A 73 -5.39 -11.04 13.77
C PHE A 73 -5.87 -12.47 14.08
N GLU A 74 -4.97 -13.40 14.38
CA GLU A 74 -5.33 -14.78 14.73
C GLU A 74 -6.22 -14.84 15.99
N LYS A 75 -5.94 -14.01 17.01
CA LYS A 75 -6.80 -13.88 18.21
C LYS A 75 -8.16 -13.25 17.91
N ALA A 76 -8.22 -12.29 16.99
CA ALA A 76 -9.47 -11.69 16.57
C ALA A 76 -10.34 -12.71 15.82
N PHE A 77 -9.75 -13.47 14.88
CA PHE A 77 -10.46 -14.50 14.13
C PHE A 77 -10.88 -15.72 14.96
N ALA A 78 -10.35 -15.88 16.17
CA ALA A 78 -10.87 -16.85 17.13
C ALA A 78 -12.25 -16.45 17.69
N GLN A 79 -12.67 -15.18 17.53
CA GLN A 79 -13.91 -14.62 18.05
C GLN A 79 -14.89 -14.18 16.95
N CYS A 80 -14.44 -14.05 15.70
CA CYS A 80 -15.26 -13.63 14.57
C CYS A 80 -14.76 -14.21 13.25
N ASP A 81 -15.65 -14.35 12.27
CA ASP A 81 -15.27 -14.86 10.94
C ASP A 81 -14.64 -13.78 10.03
N LEU A 82 -15.02 -12.52 10.26
CA LEU A 82 -14.58 -11.36 9.47
C LEU A 82 -14.39 -10.15 10.37
N LEU A 83 -13.42 -9.31 10.03
CA LEU A 83 -13.27 -7.97 10.58
C LEU A 83 -13.80 -6.93 9.60
N LEU A 84 -14.41 -5.88 10.12
CA LEU A 84 -15.00 -4.80 9.34
C LEU A 84 -14.36 -3.48 9.76
N THR A 85 -13.83 -2.74 8.79
CA THR A 85 -13.25 -1.41 8.99
C THR A 85 -13.64 -0.48 7.85
N PRO A 86 -13.51 0.86 7.99
CA PRO A 86 -13.38 1.71 6.82
C PRO A 86 -12.15 1.32 6.00
N THR A 87 -12.21 1.47 4.67
CA THR A 87 -11.02 1.24 3.81
C THR A 87 -10.01 2.38 3.94
N SER A 88 -10.50 3.61 4.10
CA SER A 88 -9.70 4.82 4.25
C SER A 88 -10.28 5.66 5.40
N PRO A 89 -9.44 6.35 6.19
CA PRO A 89 -9.91 7.24 7.26
C PRO A 89 -10.65 8.47 6.73
N GLU A 90 -10.38 8.86 5.48
CA GLU A 90 -10.96 10.04 4.85
C GLU A 90 -11.44 9.72 3.42
N PRO A 91 -12.43 10.45 2.88
CA PRO A 91 -12.81 10.34 1.48
C PRO A 91 -11.69 10.83 0.55
N ALA A 92 -11.88 10.68 -0.76
CA ALA A 92 -10.92 11.15 -1.76
C ALA A 92 -10.57 12.64 -1.55
N PHE A 93 -9.27 12.92 -1.42
CA PHE A 93 -8.74 14.28 -1.33
C PHE A 93 -8.44 14.86 -2.72
N ARG A 94 -8.32 16.18 -2.84
CA ARG A 94 -8.08 16.87 -4.12
C ARG A 94 -6.66 16.64 -4.62
N LEU A 95 -6.49 16.76 -5.94
CA LEU A 95 -5.17 16.74 -6.56
C LEU A 95 -4.29 17.85 -5.96
N GLY A 96 -3.08 17.49 -5.56
CA GLY A 96 -2.13 18.42 -4.95
C GLY A 96 -2.28 18.65 -3.45
N GLU A 97 -3.41 18.24 -2.84
CA GLU A 97 -3.74 18.54 -1.44
C GLU A 97 -2.73 17.94 -0.44
N ARG A 98 -2.14 16.79 -0.78
CA ARG A 98 -1.18 16.07 0.07
C ARG A 98 0.25 16.04 -0.48
N ASN A 99 0.56 16.79 -1.54
CA ASN A 99 1.88 16.75 -2.18
C ASN A 99 3.01 17.30 -1.30
N GLN A 100 2.69 18.17 -0.34
CA GLN A 100 3.68 18.84 0.50
C GLN A 100 4.02 18.09 1.79
N ASP A 101 3.20 17.10 2.18
CA ASP A 101 3.37 16.34 3.43
C ASP A 101 3.31 14.82 3.15
N PRO A 102 4.46 14.17 2.95
CA PRO A 102 4.54 12.73 2.74
C PRO A 102 3.91 11.90 3.86
N LEU A 103 3.90 12.38 5.11
CA LEU A 103 3.33 11.64 6.24
C LEU A 103 1.80 11.57 6.14
N LYS A 104 1.15 12.67 5.73
CA LYS A 104 -0.30 12.66 5.46
C LYS A 104 -0.68 11.71 4.34
N MET A 105 0.19 11.51 3.36
CA MET A 105 -0.05 10.52 2.32
C MET A 105 0.02 9.10 2.89
N TYR A 106 0.94 8.81 3.82
CA TYR A 106 1.04 7.49 4.45
C TYR A 106 -0.12 7.16 5.41
N LEU A 107 -0.71 8.17 6.06
CA LEU A 107 -1.89 7.97 6.91
C LEU A 107 -3.14 7.53 6.12
N ALA A 108 -3.18 7.77 4.80
CA ALA A 108 -4.26 7.26 3.96
C ALA A 108 -4.37 5.73 4.01
N ASP A 109 -3.24 5.05 4.22
CA ASP A 109 -3.14 3.59 4.17
C ASP A 109 -3.17 2.93 5.56
N VAL A 110 -3.53 3.68 6.62
CA VAL A 110 -3.46 3.20 8.01
C VAL A 110 -4.31 1.94 8.25
N PHE A 111 -5.44 1.81 7.56
CA PHE A 111 -6.34 0.65 7.67
C PHE A 111 -6.03 -0.47 6.68
N THR A 112 -5.16 -0.26 5.69
CA THR A 112 -4.86 -1.24 4.64
C THR A 112 -3.52 -1.93 4.86
N ILE A 113 -2.50 -1.21 5.37
CA ILE A 113 -1.15 -1.73 5.59
C ILE A 113 -1.15 -2.94 6.54
N SER A 114 -1.95 -2.89 7.61
CA SER A 114 -1.99 -3.96 8.62
C SER A 114 -2.35 -5.32 8.00
N THR A 115 -3.34 -5.34 7.09
CA THR A 115 -3.75 -6.53 6.37
C THR A 115 -2.61 -7.13 5.53
N ASN A 116 -1.87 -6.29 4.80
CA ASN A 116 -0.73 -6.75 3.99
C ASN A 116 0.40 -7.33 4.84
N LEU A 117 0.68 -6.71 5.99
CA LEU A 117 1.75 -7.16 6.89
C LEU A 117 1.40 -8.51 7.54
N ALA A 118 0.17 -8.68 7.99
CA ALA A 118 -0.32 -9.92 8.58
C ALA A 118 -0.49 -11.05 7.53
N GLY A 119 -0.66 -10.69 6.25
CA GLY A 119 -0.81 -11.64 5.15
C GLY A 119 -2.23 -12.18 5.02
N ASN A 120 -3.22 -11.37 5.41
CA ASN A 120 -4.63 -11.67 5.33
C ASN A 120 -5.23 -11.20 3.99
N GLY A 121 -6.38 -11.78 3.63
CA GLY A 121 -7.19 -11.30 2.50
C GLY A 121 -8.13 -10.18 2.97
N ALA A 122 -8.37 -9.19 2.11
CA ALA A 122 -9.38 -8.18 2.33
C ALA A 122 -10.02 -7.70 1.01
N ILE A 123 -11.26 -7.22 1.09
CA ILE A 123 -11.98 -6.59 -0.01
C ILE A 123 -12.50 -5.22 0.44
N SER A 124 -12.54 -4.25 -0.49
CA SER A 124 -13.18 -2.95 -0.27
C SER A 124 -14.45 -2.85 -1.12
N LEU A 125 -15.54 -2.43 -0.51
CA LEU A 125 -16.87 -2.30 -1.12
C LEU A 125 -17.39 -0.87 -0.92
N PRO A 126 -18.15 -0.30 -1.87
CA PRO A 126 -18.80 0.99 -1.66
C PRO A 126 -19.92 0.83 -0.63
N CYS A 127 -19.89 1.61 0.46
CA CYS A 127 -20.88 1.54 1.53
C CYS A 127 -21.66 2.84 1.79
N GLY A 128 -21.48 3.83 0.92
CA GLY A 128 -22.16 5.11 1.03
C GLY A 128 -21.42 6.23 0.33
N PHE A 129 -21.93 7.45 0.55
CA PHE A 129 -21.37 8.67 -0.01
C PHE A 129 -21.28 9.74 1.07
N THR A 130 -20.27 10.58 0.98
CA THR A 130 -20.18 11.80 1.79
C THR A 130 -21.26 12.80 1.38
N GLN A 131 -21.44 13.85 2.20
CA GLN A 131 -22.29 14.99 1.85
C GLN A 131 -21.84 15.68 0.55
N SER A 132 -20.53 15.65 0.27
CA SER A 132 -19.93 16.13 -0.98
C SER A 132 -19.98 15.12 -2.13
N ASN A 133 -20.76 14.06 -1.98
CA ASN A 133 -21.00 13.02 -2.99
C ASN A 133 -19.76 12.21 -3.38
N LEU A 134 -18.81 12.04 -2.47
CA LEU A 134 -17.63 11.18 -2.66
C LEU A 134 -17.90 9.77 -2.12
N PRO A 135 -17.45 8.70 -2.80
CA PRO A 135 -17.63 7.33 -2.31
C PRO A 135 -16.94 7.07 -0.96
N ILE A 136 -17.58 6.28 -0.10
CA ILE A 136 -17.03 5.76 1.14
C ILE A 136 -16.83 4.25 1.00
N GLY A 137 -15.64 3.77 1.37
CA GLY A 137 -15.27 2.36 1.29
C GLY A 137 -15.40 1.62 2.62
N LEU A 138 -16.03 0.46 2.58
CA LEU A 138 -16.07 -0.55 3.65
C LEU A 138 -15.08 -1.65 3.31
N GLN A 139 -14.17 -1.95 4.23
CA GLN A 139 -13.22 -3.05 4.11
C GLN A 139 -13.68 -4.24 4.95
N LEU A 140 -13.79 -5.41 4.32
CA LEU A 140 -13.95 -6.69 5.00
C LEU A 140 -12.62 -7.45 4.93
N ILE A 141 -12.12 -7.87 6.09
CA ILE A 141 -10.86 -8.60 6.24
C ILE A 141 -11.17 -10.00 6.75
N GLY A 142 -10.66 -11.02 6.09
CA GLY A 142 -10.83 -12.41 6.48
C GLY A 142 -9.56 -13.07 6.99
N PRO A 143 -9.69 -14.29 7.55
CA PRO A 143 -8.54 -15.10 7.93
C PRO A 143 -7.71 -15.46 6.69
N ARG A 144 -6.51 -15.98 6.91
CA ARG A 144 -5.66 -16.46 5.81
C ARG A 144 -6.40 -17.57 5.06
N PHE A 145 -6.45 -17.47 3.73
CA PHE A 145 -7.21 -18.37 2.86
C PHE A 145 -8.73 -18.34 3.08
N GLY A 146 -9.27 -17.27 3.66
CA GLY A 146 -10.69 -17.06 3.94
C GLY A 146 -11.44 -16.30 2.86
N GLU A 147 -10.93 -16.23 1.63
CA GLU A 147 -11.49 -15.41 0.55
C GLU A 147 -12.93 -15.79 0.20
N GLU A 148 -13.31 -17.07 0.33
CA GLU A 148 -14.69 -17.51 0.12
C GLU A 148 -15.66 -16.79 1.07
N THR A 149 -15.34 -16.74 2.36
CA THR A 149 -16.16 -16.06 3.38
C THR A 149 -16.22 -14.56 3.11
N ILE A 150 -15.09 -13.95 2.73
CA ILE A 150 -15.03 -12.53 2.35
C ILE A 150 -15.98 -12.25 1.18
N LEU A 151 -15.90 -13.05 0.10
CA LEU A 151 -16.71 -12.86 -1.10
C LEU A 151 -18.19 -13.12 -0.84
N ARG A 152 -18.53 -14.11 -0.01
CA ARG A 152 -19.93 -14.38 0.38
C ARG A 152 -20.52 -13.21 1.15
N ALA A 153 -19.79 -12.66 2.13
CA ALA A 153 -20.25 -11.49 2.89
C ALA A 153 -20.35 -10.24 2.03
N ALA A 154 -19.37 -10.04 1.13
CA ALA A 154 -19.40 -8.95 0.15
C ALA A 154 -20.63 -9.03 -0.75
N HIS A 155 -20.91 -10.20 -1.30
CA HIS A 155 -22.08 -10.42 -2.15
C HIS A 155 -23.38 -10.17 -1.40
N ALA A 156 -23.50 -10.67 -0.16
CA ALA A 156 -24.68 -10.39 0.67
C ALA A 156 -24.86 -8.88 0.94
N PHE A 157 -23.76 -8.16 1.18
CA PHE A 157 -23.78 -6.72 1.37
C PHE A 157 -24.27 -5.97 0.10
N GLU A 158 -23.80 -6.38 -1.08
CA GLU A 158 -24.23 -5.84 -2.37
C GLU A 158 -25.69 -6.17 -2.72
N GLN A 159 -26.22 -7.31 -2.29
CA GLN A 159 -27.64 -7.63 -2.49
C GLN A 159 -28.54 -6.81 -1.56
N ALA A 160 -28.05 -6.42 -0.39
CA ALA A 160 -28.79 -5.60 0.57
C ALA A 160 -28.72 -4.09 0.25
N HIS A 161 -27.78 -3.64 -0.58
CA HIS A 161 -27.55 -2.22 -0.85
C HIS A 161 -27.20 -1.94 -2.31
N ASP A 162 -27.70 -0.82 -2.83
CA ASP A 162 -27.50 -0.41 -4.22
C ASP A 162 -26.31 0.54 -4.43
N PHE A 163 -25.41 0.70 -3.45
CA PHE A 163 -24.28 1.63 -3.54
C PHE A 163 -23.37 1.37 -4.75
N TRP A 164 -23.21 0.11 -5.14
CA TRP A 164 -22.41 -0.32 -6.29
C TRP A 164 -23.02 0.05 -7.65
N LYS A 165 -24.33 0.34 -7.72
CA LYS A 165 -25.02 0.71 -8.97
C LYS A 165 -24.74 2.15 -9.40
N ARG A 166 -24.19 2.98 -8.51
CA ARG A 166 -24.01 4.41 -8.78
C ARG A 166 -22.75 4.65 -9.60
N MET A 167 -22.93 4.94 -10.88
CA MET A 167 -21.85 5.32 -11.77
C MET A 167 -21.44 6.79 -11.57
N PRO A 168 -20.15 7.14 -11.71
CA PRO A 168 -19.74 8.53 -11.81
C PRO A 168 -20.39 9.19 -13.04
N PRO A 169 -20.70 10.49 -12.99
CA PRO A 169 -21.13 11.22 -14.17
C PRO A 169 -20.01 11.13 -15.24
N SER A 170 -20.42 10.82 -16.47
CA SER A 170 -19.56 10.74 -17.66
C SER A 170 -18.95 12.07 -18.06
#